data_AF-A0A919NBL4-F1
#
_entry.id   AF-A0A919NBL4-F1
#
_cell.length_a   1.000
_cell.length_b   1.000
_cell.length_c   1.000
_cell.angle_alpha   90.00
_cell.angle_beta   90.00
_cell.angle_gamma   90.00
#
_symmetry.space_group_name_H-M   'P 1'
#
loop_
_entity.id
_entity.type
_entity.pdbx_description
1 polymer ?
#
loop_
_entity_poly.entity_id
_entity_poly.type
_entity_poly.pdbx_seq_one_letter_code
_entity_poly.pdbx_strand_id
1 'polypeptide(L)'
;MIDFGLDFAEVQRIVLTALAEDLGTPPRDVTSEATIPAGQVDTAELVARADGVVAGLPVAAEVFAVTSQGRAEFQQIAGEGDRVGRGDVLAVVTGPTRALLTAERTALNLISRLSGVATHTRRWADQLAGSKATVLDTRKTTPGLRSLEKYAVRVGGGTNKRMGLYDVAMIKDNHKLAAGGITAAYRLVRETFPEVAVQVEVTTLAEAREAVAAGATFLLCDNMTPELLAEVVAAIGGRAELEATGNLTLATAAAYAATGVDFLSVGGLTHSSPILDIALDLRAR
;
A
#
# COMPACT_ATOMS: atom_id res chain seq x y z
N MET A 1 -19.10 4.81 -2.60
CA MET A 1 -17.63 4.63 -2.67
C MET A 1 -17.20 3.96 -1.39
N ILE A 2 -16.41 2.89 -1.48
CA ILE A 2 -15.75 2.31 -0.31
C ILE A 2 -14.75 3.36 0.18
N ASP A 3 -14.90 3.83 1.40
CA ASP A 3 -13.90 4.67 2.05
C ASP A 3 -12.70 3.77 2.40
N PHE A 4 -11.65 3.88 1.59
CA PHE A 4 -10.39 3.17 1.83
C PHE A 4 -9.52 3.89 2.87
N GLY A 5 -10.05 4.86 3.63
CA GLY A 5 -9.38 5.49 4.78
C GLY A 5 -8.10 6.22 4.39
N LEU A 6 -8.20 7.09 3.39
CA LEU A 6 -7.13 8.00 2.97
C LEU A 6 -7.14 9.25 3.85
N ASP A 7 -6.04 9.54 4.55
CA ASP A 7 -5.92 10.77 5.34
C ASP A 7 -5.59 11.96 4.44
N PHE A 8 -6.54 12.87 4.27
CA PHE A 8 -6.40 14.01 3.38
C PHE A 8 -5.28 14.98 3.81
N ALA A 9 -5.06 15.16 5.12
CA ALA A 9 -3.98 16.03 5.59
C ALA A 9 -2.61 15.49 5.19
N GLU A 10 -2.44 14.17 5.28
CA GLU A 10 -1.21 13.49 4.85
C GLU A 10 -1.04 13.49 3.33
N VAL A 11 -2.13 13.33 2.57
CA VAL A 11 -2.11 13.48 1.10
C VAL A 11 -1.63 14.86 0.72
N GLN A 12 -2.21 15.91 1.31
CA GLN A 12 -1.84 17.28 1.03
C GLN A 12 -0.37 17.56 1.37
N ARG A 13 0.11 17.05 2.52
CA ARG A 13 1.53 17.15 2.89
C ARG A 13 2.45 16.53 1.83
N ILE A 14 2.11 15.33 1.34
CA ILE A 14 2.90 14.63 0.31
C ILE A 14 2.85 15.39 -1.02
N VAL A 15 1.67 15.84 -1.45
CA VAL A 15 1.49 16.61 -2.68
C VAL A 15 2.30 17.90 -2.66
N LEU A 16 2.22 18.68 -1.57
CA LEU A 16 2.99 19.92 -1.43
C LEU A 16 4.50 19.65 -1.41
N THR A 17 4.94 18.56 -0.79
CA THR A 17 6.35 18.16 -0.79
C THR A 17 6.83 17.82 -2.20
N ALA A 18 6.05 17.03 -2.96
CA ALA A 18 6.39 16.63 -4.31
C ALA A 18 6.37 17.82 -5.30
N LEU A 19 5.39 18.72 -5.18
CA LEU A 19 5.34 19.93 -6.00
C LEU A 19 6.51 20.88 -5.70
N ALA A 20 6.91 21.01 -4.42
CA ALA A 20 8.04 21.84 -4.04
C ALA A 20 9.37 21.31 -4.59
N GLU A 21 9.53 19.98 -4.70
CA GLU A 21 10.67 19.34 -5.36
C GLU A 21 10.75 19.75 -6.84
N ASP A 22 9.63 19.74 -7.56
CA ASP A 22 9.59 19.94 -9.02
C ASP A 22 9.61 21.43 -9.43
N LEU A 23 9.13 22.33 -8.56
CA LEU A 23 8.96 23.76 -8.88
C LEU A 23 10.07 24.68 -8.36
N GLY A 24 10.89 24.23 -7.41
CA GLY A 24 11.97 25.02 -6.84
C GLY A 24 11.49 26.26 -6.05
N THR A 25 12.37 27.25 -5.88
CA THR A 25 12.08 28.48 -5.12
C THR A 25 12.71 29.71 -5.80
N PRO A 26 11.91 30.70 -6.27
CA PRO A 26 10.44 30.72 -6.26
C PRO A 26 9.85 29.63 -7.16
N PRO A 27 8.65 29.09 -6.84
CA PRO A 27 8.00 28.04 -7.63
C PRO A 27 7.80 28.47 -9.09
N ARG A 28 8.25 27.66 -10.06
CA ARG A 28 8.17 28.03 -11.48
C ARG A 28 8.17 26.86 -12.46
N ASP A 29 7.34 26.94 -13.50
CA ASP A 29 7.39 26.10 -14.70
C ASP A 29 7.71 26.98 -15.91
N VAL A 30 9.00 27.05 -16.25
CA VAL A 30 9.52 27.95 -17.29
C VAL A 30 8.98 27.61 -18.69
N THR A 31 8.70 26.34 -18.95
CA THR A 31 8.28 25.88 -20.28
C THR A 31 6.82 26.23 -20.51
N SER A 32 5.94 25.90 -19.56
CA SER A 32 4.51 26.22 -19.66
C SER A 32 4.27 27.73 -19.65
N GLU A 33 5.02 28.49 -18.85
CA GLU A 33 4.91 29.95 -18.84
C GLU A 33 5.30 30.60 -20.16
N ALA A 34 6.34 30.08 -20.83
CA ALA A 34 6.85 30.66 -22.07
C ALA A 34 6.04 30.27 -23.30
N THR A 35 5.45 29.07 -23.32
CA THR A 35 4.86 28.49 -24.54
C THR A 35 3.34 28.56 -24.61
N ILE A 36 2.65 28.83 -23.50
CA ILE A 36 1.18 28.73 -23.41
C ILE A 36 0.59 30.05 -22.94
N PRO A 37 -0.41 30.64 -23.60
CA PRO A 37 -1.10 31.84 -23.10
C PRO A 37 -1.71 31.66 -21.70
N ALA A 38 -1.65 32.70 -20.86
CA ALA A 38 -2.12 32.62 -19.46
C ALA A 38 -3.63 32.35 -19.31
N GLY A 39 -4.43 32.78 -20.29
CA GLY A 39 -5.88 32.55 -20.31
C GLY A 39 -6.31 31.25 -21.00
N GLN A 40 -5.37 30.42 -21.45
CA GLN A 40 -5.69 29.17 -22.12
C GLN A 40 -6.28 28.16 -21.13
N VAL A 41 -7.38 27.52 -21.54
CA VAL A 41 -8.04 26.43 -20.83
C VAL A 41 -8.13 25.26 -21.80
N ASP A 42 -7.76 24.07 -21.33
CA ASP A 42 -7.87 22.83 -22.10
C ASP A 42 -8.43 21.72 -21.21
N THR A 43 -8.79 20.61 -21.85
CA THR A 43 -9.18 19.37 -21.19
C THR A 43 -8.11 18.31 -21.45
N ALA A 44 -7.71 17.61 -20.40
CA ALA A 44 -6.79 16.49 -20.45
C ALA A 44 -7.43 15.22 -19.88
N GLU A 45 -6.88 14.07 -20.26
CA GLU A 45 -7.31 12.74 -19.81
C GLU A 45 -6.15 12.02 -19.14
N LEU A 46 -6.40 11.42 -17.98
CA LEU A 46 -5.51 10.41 -17.42
C LEU A 46 -5.82 9.07 -18.09
N VAL A 47 -4.85 8.50 -18.80
CA VAL A 47 -5.06 7.31 -19.64
C VAL A 47 -4.13 6.19 -19.22
N ALA A 48 -4.68 5.01 -18.98
CA ALA A 48 -3.87 3.82 -18.72
C ALA A 48 -3.05 3.43 -19.96
N ARG A 49 -1.75 3.24 -19.78
CA ARG A 49 -0.84 2.75 -20.83
C ARG A 49 -0.45 1.29 -20.64
N ALA A 50 -0.94 0.63 -19.60
CA ALA A 50 -0.80 -0.79 -19.37
C ALA A 50 -2.01 -1.32 -18.59
N ASP A 51 -2.16 -2.64 -18.60
CA ASP A 51 -3.22 -3.29 -17.84
C ASP A 51 -2.88 -3.31 -16.34
N GLY A 52 -3.87 -3.07 -15.49
CA GLY A 52 -3.63 -3.02 -14.05
C GLY A 52 -4.87 -2.75 -13.23
N VAL A 53 -4.64 -2.25 -12.02
CA VAL A 53 -5.64 -1.81 -11.06
C VAL A 53 -5.41 -0.36 -10.72
N VAL A 54 -6.48 0.44 -10.76
CA VAL A 54 -6.43 1.87 -10.48
C VAL A 54 -6.37 2.10 -8.99
N ALA A 55 -5.39 2.89 -8.55
CA ALA A 55 -5.36 3.46 -7.21
C ALA A 55 -4.72 4.85 -7.19
N GLY A 56 -5.30 5.75 -6.40
CA GLY A 56 -4.75 7.09 -6.14
C GLY A 56 -5.36 8.22 -6.97
N LEU A 57 -6.55 8.04 -7.54
CA LEU A 57 -7.27 9.12 -8.24
C LEU A 57 -7.53 10.34 -7.33
N PRO A 58 -7.90 10.20 -6.04
CA PRO A 58 -8.02 11.35 -5.14
C PRO A 58 -6.69 12.09 -4.92
N VAL A 59 -5.56 11.38 -4.97
CA VAL A 59 -4.23 11.97 -4.82
C VAL A 59 -3.88 12.78 -6.07
N ALA A 60 -4.15 12.25 -7.26
CA ALA A 60 -3.96 13.00 -8.51
C ALA A 60 -4.87 14.24 -8.57
N ALA A 61 -6.13 14.12 -8.14
CA ALA A 61 -7.07 15.23 -8.06
C ALA A 61 -6.54 16.36 -7.16
N GLU A 62 -5.95 16.04 -6.00
CA GLU A 62 -5.36 17.04 -5.11
C GLU A 62 -4.18 17.77 -5.77
N VAL A 63 -3.32 17.06 -6.54
CA VAL A 63 -2.23 17.72 -7.28
C VAL A 63 -2.78 18.77 -8.25
N PHE A 64 -3.79 18.42 -9.05
CA PHE A 64 -4.42 19.36 -9.98
C PHE A 64 -5.14 20.50 -9.25
N ALA A 65 -5.78 20.23 -8.12
CA ALA A 65 -6.43 21.25 -7.30
C ALA A 65 -5.40 22.27 -6.77
N VAL A 66 -4.26 21.81 -6.25
CA VAL A 66 -3.21 22.68 -5.73
C VAL A 66 -2.59 23.55 -6.83
N THR A 67 -2.17 22.97 -7.96
CA THR A 67 -1.50 23.76 -9.01
C THR A 67 -2.45 24.74 -9.71
N SER A 68 -3.72 24.39 -9.82
CA SER A 68 -4.74 25.26 -10.43
C SER A 68 -5.34 26.28 -9.47
N GLN A 69 -5.03 26.19 -8.17
CA GLN A 69 -5.69 26.95 -7.10
C GLN A 69 -7.21 26.72 -7.08
N GLY A 70 -7.62 25.46 -7.24
CA GLY A 70 -9.01 25.03 -7.25
C GLY A 70 -9.78 25.35 -8.53
N ARG A 71 -9.11 25.79 -9.60
CA ARG A 71 -9.75 26.12 -10.89
C ARG A 71 -9.83 24.95 -11.87
N ALA A 72 -9.18 23.83 -11.57
CA ALA A 72 -9.31 22.61 -12.35
C ALA A 72 -10.51 21.79 -11.87
N GLU A 73 -11.35 21.38 -12.80
CA GLU A 73 -12.44 20.45 -12.57
C GLU A 73 -11.96 19.04 -12.87
N PHE A 74 -11.91 18.18 -11.85
CA PHE A 74 -11.47 16.78 -11.98
C PHE A 74 -12.67 15.85 -11.94
N GLN A 75 -12.97 15.21 -13.08
CA GLN A 75 -14.01 14.21 -13.22
C GLN A 75 -13.38 12.81 -13.21
N GLN A 76 -13.61 12.08 -12.12
CA GLN A 76 -13.24 10.67 -12.03
C GLN A 76 -14.13 9.82 -12.94
N ILE A 77 -13.52 8.94 -13.75
CA ILE A 77 -14.23 8.01 -14.66
C ILE A 77 -14.13 6.57 -14.13
N ALA A 78 -12.92 6.11 -13.79
CA ALA A 78 -12.68 4.80 -13.16
C ALA A 78 -12.84 4.87 -11.63
N GLY A 79 -13.25 3.77 -11.00
CA GLY A 79 -13.28 3.60 -9.55
C GLY A 79 -11.93 3.17 -8.97
N GLU A 80 -11.70 3.50 -7.70
CA GLU A 80 -10.58 2.92 -6.94
C GLU A 80 -10.75 1.40 -6.83
N GLY A 81 -9.76 0.64 -7.29
CA GLY A 81 -9.77 -0.81 -7.28
C GLY A 81 -10.28 -1.45 -8.56
N ASP A 82 -10.76 -0.65 -9.51
CA ASP A 82 -11.17 -1.12 -10.83
C ASP A 82 -9.98 -1.68 -11.60
N ARG A 83 -10.23 -2.74 -12.37
CA ARG A 83 -9.29 -3.24 -13.36
C ARG A 83 -9.43 -2.42 -14.64
N VAL A 84 -8.30 -2.05 -15.21
CA VAL A 84 -8.23 -1.27 -16.45
C VAL A 84 -7.28 -1.92 -17.43
N GLY A 85 -7.54 -1.71 -18.71
CA GLY A 85 -6.67 -2.07 -19.82
C GLY A 85 -5.97 -0.86 -20.41
N ARG A 86 -4.95 -1.12 -21.24
CA ARG A 86 -4.33 -0.08 -22.08
C ARG A 86 -5.39 0.67 -22.88
N GLY A 87 -5.38 2.00 -22.77
CA GLY A 87 -6.27 2.91 -23.49
C GLY A 87 -7.47 3.39 -22.67
N ASP A 88 -7.74 2.79 -21.51
CA ASP A 88 -8.85 3.21 -20.66
C ASP A 88 -8.60 4.60 -20.06
N VAL A 89 -9.63 5.45 -20.11
CA VAL A 89 -9.63 6.78 -19.48
C VAL A 89 -10.00 6.63 -18.01
N LEU A 90 -9.09 7.06 -17.13
CA LEU A 90 -9.23 6.96 -15.68
C LEU A 90 -9.92 8.18 -15.08
N ALA A 91 -9.60 9.36 -15.61
CA ALA A 91 -10.20 10.63 -15.23
C ALA A 91 -10.06 11.66 -16.36
N VAL A 92 -10.93 12.66 -16.34
CA VAL A 92 -10.89 13.82 -17.21
C VAL A 92 -10.67 15.06 -16.34
N VAL A 93 -9.74 15.93 -16.71
CA VAL A 93 -9.48 17.18 -16.00
C VAL A 93 -9.56 18.37 -16.95
N THR A 94 -10.35 19.39 -16.60
CA THR A 94 -10.46 20.63 -17.39
C THR A 94 -10.01 21.80 -16.54
N GLY A 95 -9.14 22.66 -17.07
CA GLY A 95 -8.63 23.79 -16.31
C GLY A 95 -7.58 24.62 -17.05
N PRO A 96 -6.96 25.59 -16.36
CA PRO A 96 -5.90 26.42 -16.92
C PRO A 96 -4.76 25.56 -17.44
N THR A 97 -4.44 25.63 -18.74
CA THR A 97 -3.54 24.67 -19.40
C THR A 97 -2.15 24.65 -18.76
N ARG A 98 -1.62 25.83 -18.38
CA ARG A 98 -0.36 25.93 -17.63
C ARG A 98 -0.40 25.10 -16.34
N ALA A 99 -1.49 25.19 -15.57
CA ALA A 99 -1.62 24.46 -14.31
C ALA A 99 -1.76 22.94 -14.50
N LEU A 100 -2.45 22.52 -15.57
CA LEU A 100 -2.57 21.09 -15.91
C LEU A 100 -1.20 20.47 -16.22
N LEU A 101 -0.40 21.15 -17.05
CA LEU A 101 0.94 20.66 -17.43
C LEU A 101 1.94 20.75 -16.28
N THR A 102 1.86 21.80 -15.45
CA THR A 102 2.66 21.88 -14.22
C THR A 102 2.33 20.75 -13.24
N ALA A 103 1.07 20.31 -13.14
CA ALA A 103 0.68 19.18 -12.29
C ALA A 103 1.10 17.82 -12.83
N GLU A 104 1.26 17.70 -14.16
CA GLU A 104 1.34 16.42 -14.87
C GLU A 104 2.30 15.44 -14.19
N ARG A 105 3.58 15.80 -14.09
CA ARG A 105 4.60 14.82 -13.68
C ARG A 105 4.42 14.39 -12.24
N THR A 106 4.09 15.32 -11.36
CA THR A 106 3.81 15.03 -9.95
C THR A 106 2.58 14.15 -9.79
N ALA A 107 1.48 14.44 -10.50
CA ALA A 107 0.26 13.64 -10.47
C ALA A 107 0.51 12.22 -11.00
N LEU A 108 1.16 12.11 -12.16
CA LEU A 108 1.49 10.84 -12.80
C LEU A 108 2.42 9.98 -11.93
N ASN A 109 3.46 10.55 -11.33
CA ASN A 109 4.38 9.80 -10.46
C ASN A 109 3.64 9.16 -9.27
N LEU A 110 2.74 9.91 -8.63
CA LEU A 110 1.98 9.41 -7.48
C LEU A 110 0.95 8.34 -7.92
N ILE A 111 0.08 8.65 -8.88
CA ILE A 111 -0.96 7.68 -9.28
C ILE A 111 -0.38 6.42 -9.92
N SER A 112 0.71 6.54 -10.70
CA SER A 112 1.39 5.38 -11.31
C SER A 112 2.02 4.48 -10.25
N ARG A 113 2.62 5.06 -9.20
CA ARG A 113 3.16 4.31 -8.06
C ARG A 113 2.06 3.56 -7.32
N LEU A 114 0.98 4.26 -6.97
CA LEU A 114 -0.13 3.67 -6.20
C LEU A 114 -0.87 2.60 -7.00
N SER A 115 -1.19 2.88 -8.26
CA SER A 115 -1.79 1.89 -9.16
C SER A 115 -0.86 0.68 -9.39
N GLY A 116 0.45 0.88 -9.42
CA GLY A 116 1.43 -0.20 -9.46
C GLY A 116 1.39 -1.13 -8.23
N VAL A 117 1.34 -0.54 -7.03
CA VAL A 117 1.17 -1.28 -5.76
C VAL A 117 -0.16 -2.03 -5.72
N ALA A 118 -1.26 -1.38 -6.12
CA ALA A 118 -2.58 -2.00 -6.18
C ALA A 118 -2.62 -3.15 -7.20
N THR A 119 -2.00 -2.97 -8.36
CA THR A 119 -1.88 -4.00 -9.40
C THR A 119 -1.12 -5.22 -8.90
N HIS A 120 0.04 -5.00 -8.27
CA HIS A 120 0.83 -6.10 -7.71
C HIS A 120 0.06 -6.83 -6.60
N THR A 121 -0.59 -6.08 -5.70
CA THR A 121 -1.41 -6.64 -4.63
C THR A 121 -2.59 -7.45 -5.17
N ARG A 122 -3.24 -6.98 -6.24
CA ARG A 122 -4.34 -7.70 -6.88
C ARG A 122 -3.92 -9.07 -7.39
N ARG A 123 -2.71 -9.18 -7.95
CA ARG A 123 -2.18 -10.49 -8.38
C ARG A 123 -2.07 -11.48 -7.22
N TRP A 124 -1.72 -11.01 -6.02
CA TRP A 124 -1.70 -11.84 -4.82
C TRP A 124 -3.12 -12.20 -4.36
N ALA A 125 -4.02 -11.22 -4.29
CA ALA A 125 -5.42 -11.46 -3.92
C ALA A 125 -6.08 -12.49 -4.87
N ASP A 126 -5.82 -12.39 -6.17
CA ASP A 126 -6.32 -13.34 -7.17
C ASP A 126 -5.74 -14.74 -6.96
N GLN A 127 -4.44 -14.85 -6.69
CA GLN A 127 -3.76 -16.12 -6.44
C GLN A 127 -4.26 -16.82 -5.16
N LEU A 128 -4.73 -16.05 -4.18
CA LEU A 128 -5.25 -16.54 -2.91
C LEU A 128 -6.77 -16.76 -2.92
N ALA A 129 -7.45 -16.42 -4.03
CA ALA A 129 -8.89 -16.58 -4.15
C ALA A 129 -9.33 -18.03 -3.91
N GLY A 130 -10.35 -18.22 -3.09
CA GLY A 130 -10.84 -19.55 -2.68
C GLY A 130 -10.11 -20.17 -1.49
N SER A 131 -9.02 -19.56 -1.01
CA SER A 131 -8.40 -19.90 0.27
C SER A 131 -8.92 -19.01 1.40
N LYS A 132 -8.56 -19.34 2.65
CA LYS A 132 -8.78 -18.48 3.82
C LYS A 132 -7.83 -17.28 3.84
N ALA A 133 -6.67 -17.40 3.19
CA ALA A 133 -5.56 -16.50 3.38
C ALA A 133 -5.77 -15.15 2.70
N THR A 134 -5.39 -14.06 3.38
CA THR A 134 -5.36 -12.70 2.83
C THR A 134 -3.92 -12.19 2.75
N VAL A 135 -3.58 -11.48 1.68
CA VAL A 135 -2.24 -10.87 1.55
C VAL A 135 -2.12 -9.60 2.40
N LEU A 136 -1.01 -9.47 3.12
CA LEU A 136 -0.65 -8.33 3.97
C LEU A 136 0.55 -7.56 3.41
N ASP A 137 0.53 -6.25 3.61
CA ASP A 137 1.72 -5.42 3.46
C ASP A 137 2.73 -5.57 4.62
N THR A 138 3.73 -4.67 4.64
CA THR A 138 4.67 -4.53 5.76
C THR A 138 5.00 -3.05 6.03
N ARG A 139 5.96 -2.79 6.92
CA ARG A 139 6.59 -1.47 7.09
C ARG A 139 7.76 -1.22 6.12
N LYS A 140 8.08 -2.17 5.24
CA LYS A 140 9.09 -2.02 4.16
C LYS A 140 8.48 -1.20 3.02
N THR A 141 8.27 0.07 3.30
CA THR A 141 7.62 1.05 2.41
C THR A 141 8.60 2.10 1.98
N THR A 142 8.30 2.83 0.91
CA THR A 142 9.05 4.04 0.56
C THR A 142 8.96 5.05 1.71
N PRO A 143 10.07 5.63 2.17
CA PRO A 143 10.04 6.69 3.18
C PRO A 143 9.14 7.84 2.75
N GLY A 144 8.30 8.34 3.66
CA GLY A 144 7.38 9.44 3.39
C GLY A 144 6.08 9.08 2.65
N LEU A 145 5.95 7.88 2.08
CA LEU A 145 4.78 7.45 1.30
C LEU A 145 4.00 6.27 1.92
N ARG A 146 4.32 5.88 3.15
CA ARG A 146 3.75 4.69 3.79
C ARG A 146 2.22 4.68 3.79
N SER A 147 1.58 5.80 4.15
CA SER A 147 0.12 5.94 4.19
C SER A 147 -0.51 5.64 2.82
N LEU A 148 0.07 6.21 1.75
CA LEU A 148 -0.42 6.02 0.38
C LEU A 148 -0.17 4.59 -0.13
N GLU A 149 1.02 4.03 0.11
CA GLU A 149 1.31 2.66 -0.33
C GLU A 149 0.43 1.62 0.38
N LYS A 150 0.17 1.78 1.68
CA LYS A 150 -0.77 0.94 2.43
C LYS A 150 -2.23 1.16 2.01
N TYR A 151 -2.59 2.38 1.61
CA TYR A 151 -3.87 2.63 0.95
C TYR A 151 -3.98 1.83 -0.36
N ALA A 152 -2.95 1.88 -1.22
CA ALA A 152 -2.95 1.15 -2.48
C ALA A 152 -3.02 -0.37 -2.31
N VAL A 153 -2.40 -0.93 -1.26
CA VAL A 153 -2.56 -2.35 -0.90
C VAL A 153 -4.02 -2.70 -0.63
N ARG A 154 -4.74 -1.90 0.17
CA ARG A 154 -6.17 -2.12 0.43
C ARG A 154 -7.01 -2.01 -0.84
N VAL A 155 -6.75 -1.02 -1.68
CA VAL A 155 -7.43 -0.84 -2.98
C VAL A 155 -7.19 -2.05 -3.89
N GLY A 156 -5.98 -2.61 -3.87
CA GLY A 156 -5.61 -3.83 -4.60
C GLY A 156 -6.23 -5.13 -4.06
N GLY A 157 -6.97 -5.09 -2.95
CA GLY A 157 -7.60 -6.25 -2.33
C GLY A 157 -6.75 -7.00 -1.31
N GLY A 158 -5.63 -6.41 -0.88
CA GLY A 158 -4.90 -6.86 0.31
C GLY A 158 -5.43 -6.20 1.58
N THR A 159 -4.78 -6.44 2.71
CA THR A 159 -5.04 -5.71 3.95
C THR A 159 -3.75 -5.26 4.62
N ASN A 160 -3.90 -4.36 5.59
CA ASN A 160 -2.75 -3.71 6.21
C ASN A 160 -2.30 -4.48 7.44
N LYS A 161 -0.99 -4.71 7.52
CA LYS A 161 -0.33 -4.94 8.80
C LYS A 161 -0.24 -3.62 9.57
N ARG A 162 0.29 -3.65 10.80
CA ARG A 162 0.56 -2.46 11.61
C ARG A 162 1.18 -1.32 10.80
N MET A 163 0.69 -0.11 11.03
CA MET A 163 1.13 1.13 10.39
C MET A 163 2.54 1.51 10.84
N GLY A 164 2.84 1.36 12.13
CA GLY A 164 4.07 1.87 12.73
C GLY A 164 4.62 1.00 13.84
N LEU A 165 5.47 1.60 14.67
CA LEU A 165 5.91 0.98 15.93
C LEU A 165 4.95 1.29 17.08
N TYR A 166 4.01 2.22 16.87
CA TYR A 166 3.16 2.80 17.91
C TYR A 166 1.80 2.11 18.07
N ASP A 167 1.34 1.35 17.09
CA ASP A 167 -0.03 0.83 17.01
C ASP A 167 -0.15 -0.66 17.35
N VAL A 168 0.88 -1.46 17.07
CA VAL A 168 0.93 -2.88 17.40
C VAL A 168 2.33 -3.26 17.86
N ALA A 169 2.42 -3.91 19.01
CA ALA A 169 3.66 -4.49 19.49
C ALA A 169 3.99 -5.76 18.71
N MET A 170 5.24 -5.90 18.27
CA MET A 170 5.69 -7.05 17.48
C MET A 170 6.99 -7.57 18.07
N ILE A 171 6.89 -8.69 18.77
CA ILE A 171 8.03 -9.34 19.42
C ILE A 171 8.74 -10.18 18.38
N LYS A 172 9.95 -9.76 18.02
CA LYS A 172 10.85 -10.45 17.07
C LYS A 172 12.01 -11.15 17.79
N ASP A 173 12.77 -11.94 17.05
CA ASP A 173 14.05 -12.54 17.46
C ASP A 173 14.87 -11.74 18.50
N ASN A 174 15.22 -10.49 18.18
CA ASN A 174 16.06 -9.63 19.00
C ASN A 174 15.38 -9.21 20.31
N HIS A 175 14.05 -9.06 20.30
CA HIS A 175 13.29 -8.73 21.49
C HIS A 175 13.19 -9.92 22.45
N LYS A 176 13.00 -11.13 21.92
CA LYS A 176 13.01 -12.36 22.71
C LYS A 176 14.36 -12.51 23.41
N LEU A 177 15.46 -12.34 22.67
CA LEU A 177 16.81 -12.45 23.21
C LEU A 177 17.06 -11.41 24.31
N ALA A 178 16.72 -10.15 24.05
CA ALA A 178 16.93 -9.06 25.01
C ALA A 178 16.07 -9.19 26.28
N ALA A 179 14.85 -9.71 26.16
CA ALA A 179 13.92 -9.86 27.28
C ALA A 179 14.08 -11.19 28.05
N GLY A 180 14.90 -12.12 27.57
CA GLY A 180 15.10 -13.43 28.18
C GLY A 180 14.04 -14.48 27.83
N GLY A 181 13.35 -14.34 26.70
CA GLY A 181 12.41 -15.34 26.15
C GLY A 181 11.10 -14.75 25.63
N ILE A 182 10.29 -15.57 24.96
CA ILE A 182 8.99 -15.15 24.41
C ILE A 182 8.03 -14.77 25.53
N THR A 183 7.87 -15.65 26.53
CA THR A 183 6.96 -15.41 27.65
C THR A 183 7.31 -14.14 28.42
N ALA A 184 8.61 -13.90 28.67
CA ALA A 184 9.09 -12.70 29.36
C ALA A 184 8.81 -11.43 28.54
N ALA A 185 9.15 -11.44 27.25
CA ALA A 185 8.86 -10.31 26.35
C ALA A 185 7.36 -10.00 26.29
N TYR A 186 6.51 -11.02 26.14
CA TYR A 186 5.06 -10.86 26.05
C TYR A 186 4.48 -10.23 27.32
N ARG A 187 4.89 -10.72 28.49
CA ARG A 187 4.46 -10.18 29.78
C ARG A 187 4.84 -8.72 29.94
N LEU A 188 6.08 -8.34 29.62
CA LEU A 188 6.56 -6.95 29.74
C LEU A 188 5.75 -5.99 28.85
N VAL A 189 5.39 -6.41 27.63
CA VAL A 189 4.51 -5.61 26.77
C VAL A 189 3.12 -5.47 27.39
N ARG A 190 2.55 -6.55 27.92
CA ARG A 190 1.22 -6.50 28.56
C ARG A 190 1.17 -5.69 29.86
N GLU A 191 2.25 -5.68 30.62
CA GLU A 191 2.38 -4.85 31.82
C GLU A 191 2.49 -3.36 31.48
N THR A 192 3.20 -3.03 30.39
CA THR A 192 3.48 -1.62 30.03
C THR A 192 2.38 -1.01 29.16
N PHE A 193 1.80 -1.79 28.24
CA PHE A 193 0.83 -1.35 27.24
C PHE A 193 -0.31 -2.39 27.10
N PRO A 194 -1.16 -2.57 28.13
CA PRO A 194 -2.15 -3.63 28.17
C PRO A 194 -3.15 -3.61 27.00
N GLU A 195 -3.48 -2.41 26.50
CA GLU A 195 -4.41 -2.16 25.40
C GLU A 195 -3.83 -2.41 24.00
N VAL A 196 -2.51 -2.49 23.86
CA VAL A 196 -1.85 -2.66 22.56
C VAL A 196 -1.92 -4.12 22.12
N ALA A 197 -2.32 -4.35 20.87
CA ALA A 197 -2.27 -5.69 20.29
C ALA A 197 -0.83 -6.19 20.20
N VAL A 198 -0.61 -7.48 20.48
CA VAL A 198 0.73 -8.08 20.50
C VAL A 198 0.79 -9.22 19.49
N GLN A 199 1.76 -9.13 18.58
CA GLN A 199 2.09 -10.19 17.64
C GLN A 199 3.46 -10.76 17.97
N VAL A 200 3.63 -12.08 17.83
CA VAL A 200 4.88 -12.76 18.18
C VAL A 200 5.43 -13.49 16.96
N GLU A 201 6.67 -13.19 16.59
CA GLU A 201 7.40 -13.93 15.57
C GLU A 201 7.84 -15.28 16.12
N VAL A 202 7.69 -16.34 15.34
CA VAL A 202 8.04 -17.71 15.71
C VAL A 202 8.65 -18.43 14.51
N THR A 203 9.62 -19.29 14.78
CA THR A 203 10.40 -20.05 13.79
C THR A 203 10.27 -21.57 13.99
N THR A 204 9.69 -22.00 15.12
CA THR A 204 9.46 -23.42 15.42
C THR A 204 8.07 -23.65 16.03
N LEU A 205 7.60 -24.90 15.98
CA LEU A 205 6.36 -25.32 16.65
C LEU A 205 6.43 -25.12 18.17
N ALA A 206 7.59 -25.30 18.79
CA ALA A 206 7.78 -25.09 20.23
C ALA A 206 7.56 -23.62 20.61
N GLU A 207 8.17 -22.69 19.85
CA GLU A 207 7.96 -21.26 20.03
C GLU A 207 6.49 -20.85 19.81
N ALA A 208 5.81 -21.42 18.81
CA ALA A 208 4.40 -21.17 18.55
C ALA A 208 3.52 -21.58 19.75
N ARG A 209 3.79 -22.74 20.35
CA ARG A 209 3.10 -23.22 21.55
C ARG A 209 3.38 -22.33 22.76
N GLU A 210 4.63 -21.91 22.95
CA GLU A 210 5.01 -20.99 24.04
C GLU A 210 4.29 -19.64 23.89
N ALA A 211 4.31 -19.05 22.70
CA ALA A 211 3.68 -17.76 22.44
C ALA A 211 2.17 -17.78 22.73
N VAL A 212 1.45 -18.82 22.30
CA VAL A 212 0.02 -18.97 22.59
C VAL A 212 -0.22 -19.22 24.07
N ALA A 213 0.63 -20.01 24.75
CA ALA A 213 0.52 -20.22 26.19
C ALA A 213 0.75 -18.93 26.99
N ALA A 214 1.61 -18.04 26.52
CA ALA A 214 1.81 -16.70 27.08
C ALA A 214 0.61 -15.76 26.82
N GLY A 215 -0.27 -16.11 25.89
CA GLY A 215 -1.50 -15.39 25.57
C GLY A 215 -1.50 -14.66 24.22
N ALA A 216 -0.50 -14.89 23.36
CA ALA A 216 -0.47 -14.29 22.03
C ALA A 216 -1.60 -14.85 21.15
N THR A 217 -2.34 -13.94 20.50
CA THR A 217 -3.46 -14.27 19.59
C THR A 217 -3.10 -14.08 18.12
N PHE A 218 -1.86 -13.69 17.81
CA PHE A 218 -1.35 -13.53 16.46
C PHE A 218 0.11 -13.97 16.40
N LEU A 219 0.43 -14.91 15.51
CA LEU A 219 1.80 -15.40 15.30
C LEU A 219 2.30 -15.08 13.89
N LEU A 220 3.54 -14.59 13.80
CA LEU A 220 4.26 -14.46 12.54
C LEU A 220 5.18 -15.67 12.39
N CYS A 221 4.83 -16.60 11.50
CA CYS A 221 5.61 -17.78 11.18
C CYS A 221 6.71 -17.41 10.17
N ASP A 222 7.92 -17.15 10.67
CA ASP A 222 9.03 -16.64 9.84
C ASP A 222 9.81 -17.77 9.15
N ASN A 223 9.90 -17.68 7.83
CA ASN A 223 10.65 -18.57 6.94
C ASN A 223 10.37 -20.07 7.14
N MET A 224 9.18 -20.43 7.63
CA MET A 224 8.75 -21.84 7.73
C MET A 224 8.47 -22.41 6.34
N THR A 225 8.78 -23.70 6.14
CA THR A 225 8.31 -24.43 4.95
C THR A 225 6.82 -24.71 5.06
N PRO A 226 6.10 -24.96 3.95
CA PRO A 226 4.68 -25.31 4.00
C PRO A 226 4.37 -26.51 4.91
N GLU A 227 5.26 -27.50 5.00
CA GLU A 227 5.08 -28.69 5.84
C GLU A 227 5.09 -28.33 7.33
N LEU A 228 6.11 -27.58 7.77
CA LEU A 228 6.20 -27.12 9.15
C LEU A 228 5.05 -26.16 9.49
N LEU A 229 4.69 -25.29 8.55
CA LEU A 229 3.61 -24.34 8.74
C LEU A 229 2.25 -25.04 8.91
N ALA A 230 1.97 -26.08 8.12
CA ALA A 230 0.78 -26.90 8.28
C ALA A 230 0.74 -27.61 9.65
N GLU A 231 1.90 -28.07 10.15
CA GLU A 231 2.02 -28.65 11.48
C GLU A 231 1.71 -27.62 12.59
N VAL A 232 2.18 -26.38 12.43
CA VAL A 232 1.85 -25.26 13.32
C VAL A 232 0.36 -24.92 13.27
N VAL A 233 -0.23 -24.81 12.08
CA VAL A 233 -1.66 -24.54 11.91
C VAL A 233 -2.50 -25.59 12.64
N ALA A 234 -2.20 -26.88 12.43
CA ALA A 234 -2.90 -27.98 13.09
C ALA A 234 -2.74 -27.94 14.62
N ALA A 235 -1.54 -27.63 15.12
CA ALA A 235 -1.24 -27.61 16.55
C ALA A 235 -1.85 -26.40 17.29
N ILE A 236 -1.92 -25.23 16.64
CA ILE A 236 -2.50 -24.03 17.24
C ILE A 236 -4.03 -24.12 17.25
N GLY A 237 -4.65 -24.72 16.23
CA GLY A 237 -6.07 -25.08 16.25
C GLY A 237 -7.00 -23.87 16.44
N GLY A 238 -6.70 -22.74 15.78
CA GLY A 238 -7.53 -21.53 15.82
C GLY A 238 -7.40 -20.66 17.07
N ARG A 239 -6.47 -20.98 17.99
CA ARG A 239 -6.20 -20.15 19.19
C ARG A 239 -5.48 -18.83 18.90
N ALA A 240 -4.87 -18.71 17.72
CA ALA A 240 -4.23 -17.50 17.22
C ALA A 240 -4.38 -17.43 15.70
N GLU A 241 -4.41 -16.21 15.18
CA GLU A 241 -4.22 -15.96 13.75
C GLU A 241 -2.77 -16.23 13.36
N LEU A 242 -2.58 -16.83 12.19
CA LEU A 242 -1.27 -17.25 11.70
C LEU A 242 -0.92 -16.54 10.39
N GLU A 243 0.24 -15.92 10.38
CA GLU A 243 0.80 -15.24 9.21
C GLU A 243 2.06 -15.95 8.74
N ALA A 244 2.10 -16.35 7.47
CA ALA A 244 3.35 -16.74 6.82
C ALA A 244 4.13 -15.48 6.38
N THR A 245 5.43 -15.44 6.69
CA THR A 245 6.32 -14.36 6.28
C THR A 245 7.70 -14.89 5.92
N GLY A 246 8.41 -14.16 5.04
CA GLY A 246 9.76 -14.50 4.59
C GLY A 246 9.78 -15.18 3.22
N ASN A 247 10.51 -14.57 2.28
CA ASN A 247 10.77 -15.09 0.92
C ASN A 247 9.55 -15.60 0.13
N LEU A 248 8.36 -15.08 0.40
CA LEU A 248 7.13 -15.42 -0.31
C LEU A 248 7.17 -14.87 -1.75
N THR A 249 6.70 -15.68 -2.70
CA THR A 249 6.54 -15.29 -4.10
C THR A 249 5.14 -15.68 -4.58
N LEU A 250 4.67 -15.07 -5.68
CA LEU A 250 3.39 -15.46 -6.27
C LEU A 250 3.35 -16.95 -6.65
N ALA A 251 4.49 -17.51 -7.08
CA ALA A 251 4.59 -18.93 -7.45
C ALA A 251 4.40 -19.87 -6.23
N THR A 252 4.80 -19.43 -5.03
CA THR A 252 4.67 -20.22 -3.80
C THR A 252 3.40 -19.90 -3.01
N ALA A 253 2.69 -18.82 -3.33
CA ALA A 253 1.54 -18.32 -2.58
C ALA A 253 0.45 -19.39 -2.34
N ALA A 254 0.10 -20.16 -3.38
CA ALA A 254 -0.94 -21.19 -3.26
C ALA A 254 -0.55 -22.33 -2.30
N ALA A 255 0.71 -22.75 -2.30
CA ALA A 255 1.21 -23.78 -1.39
C ALA A 255 1.14 -23.30 0.07
N TYR A 256 1.54 -22.06 0.34
CA TYR A 256 1.42 -21.46 1.67
C TYR A 256 -0.04 -21.29 2.09
N ALA A 257 -0.91 -20.80 1.21
CA ALA A 257 -2.34 -20.65 1.50
C ALA A 257 -3.02 -21.99 1.84
N ALA A 258 -2.63 -23.08 1.16
CA ALA A 258 -3.16 -24.43 1.39
C ALA A 258 -2.81 -24.98 2.78
N THR A 259 -1.83 -24.41 3.49
CA THR A 259 -1.52 -24.81 4.88
C THR A 259 -2.62 -24.40 5.87
N GLY A 260 -3.50 -23.46 5.49
CA GLY A 260 -4.58 -22.97 6.35
C GLY A 260 -4.24 -21.71 7.16
N VAL A 261 -3.12 -21.04 6.88
CA VAL A 261 -2.80 -19.73 7.45
C VAL A 261 -3.85 -18.66 7.10
N ASP A 262 -3.97 -17.68 7.99
CA ASP A 262 -4.86 -16.53 7.82
C ASP A 262 -4.27 -15.48 6.90
N PHE A 263 -2.94 -15.32 6.92
CA PHE A 263 -2.27 -14.25 6.21
C PHE A 263 -0.95 -14.65 5.55
N LEU A 264 -0.62 -13.95 4.46
CA LEU A 264 0.71 -13.97 3.83
C LEU A 264 1.25 -12.54 3.79
N SER A 265 2.33 -12.22 4.51
CA SER A 265 2.91 -10.88 4.47
C SER A 265 4.03 -10.75 3.45
N VAL A 266 3.86 -9.79 2.54
CA VAL A 266 4.71 -9.62 1.36
C VAL A 266 5.25 -8.20 1.33
N GLY A 267 6.51 -8.04 1.74
CA GLY A 267 7.18 -6.74 1.70
C GLY A 267 7.26 -6.14 0.29
N GLY A 268 7.43 -7.00 -0.71
CA GLY A 268 7.59 -6.60 -2.12
C GLY A 268 6.40 -5.83 -2.70
N LEU A 269 5.22 -5.90 -2.05
CA LEU A 269 4.05 -5.10 -2.45
C LEU A 269 4.31 -3.61 -2.35
N THR A 270 5.09 -3.17 -1.37
CA THR A 270 5.31 -1.74 -1.14
C THR A 270 6.69 -1.29 -1.61
N HIS A 271 7.78 -2.00 -1.32
CA HIS A 271 9.11 -1.51 -1.73
C HIS A 271 9.51 -1.84 -3.18
N SER A 272 8.89 -2.85 -3.82
CA SER A 272 9.35 -3.39 -5.11
C SER A 272 8.27 -3.54 -6.17
N SER A 273 7.08 -2.95 -5.98
CA SER A 273 6.06 -2.96 -7.01
C SER A 273 6.47 -2.11 -8.21
N PRO A 274 6.41 -2.65 -9.45
CA PRO A 274 6.48 -1.84 -10.65
C PRO A 274 5.36 -0.79 -10.65
N ILE A 275 5.60 0.36 -11.26
CA ILE A 275 4.55 1.35 -11.49
C ILE A 275 3.56 0.83 -12.55
N LEU A 276 2.32 1.30 -12.51
CA LEU A 276 1.41 1.19 -13.66
C LEU A 276 1.65 2.40 -14.56
N ASP A 277 1.96 2.18 -15.83
CA ASP A 277 2.18 3.27 -16.78
C ASP A 277 0.86 4.01 -17.07
N ILE A 278 0.82 5.31 -16.77
CA ILE A 278 -0.33 6.20 -16.93
C ILE A 278 0.18 7.48 -17.57
N ALA A 279 -0.54 7.98 -18.58
CA ALA A 279 -0.22 9.22 -19.27
C ALA A 279 -1.27 10.30 -19.01
N LEU A 280 -0.88 11.55 -19.22
CA LEU A 280 -1.80 12.68 -19.35
C LEU A 280 -1.84 13.08 -20.82
N ASP A 281 -3.00 12.97 -21.45
CA ASP A 281 -3.21 13.34 -22.85
C ASP A 281 -4.09 14.58 -22.94
N LEU A 282 -3.59 15.67 -23.54
CA LEU A 282 -4.45 16.80 -23.90
C LEU A 282 -5.38 16.40 -25.05
N ARG A 283 -6.67 16.75 -24.94
CA ARG A 283 -7.59 16.59 -26.06
C ARG A 283 -7.21 17.53 -27.18
N ALA A 284 -7.10 17.00 -28.40
CA ALA A 284 -6.92 17.81 -29.59
C ALA A 284 -8.12 18.76 -29.78
N ARG A 285 -7.84 19.98 -30.24
CA ARG A 285 -8.85 20.98 -30.58
C ARG A 285 -9.43 20.76 -31.96
#